data_AF-A0A923ZMV0-F1
#
_entry.id   AF-A0A923ZMV0-F1
#
_cell.length_a   1.000
_cell.length_b   1.000
_cell.length_c   1.000
_cell.angle_alpha   90.00
_cell.angle_beta   90.00
_cell.angle_gamma   90.00
#
_symmetry.space_group_name_H-M   'P 1'
#
loop_
_entity.id
_entity.type
_entity.pdbx_description
1 polymer ?
#
loop_
_entity_poly.entity_id
_entity_poly.type
_entity_poly.pdbx_seq_one_letter_code
_entity_poly.pdbx_strand_id
1 'polypeptide(L)'
;MDSVPAVVETGAHPVDFGVFVSPQTAVRLGLAVEPSIVLAFLSTPATSAQLDAARQATLAVTHSPPSNTTVSVETGPTDDTALIAWALLAVAAFIAIASAAVAIGLARVDGRADDATLASLGAGPRTRRDIAFWQSLLICGLGAVIGTGLGILPAFALELPGGISPFVPPWTQIATIALALPVAIAAASWLLAGRPATLQRRAAVS
;
A
#
# COMPACT_ATOMS: atom_id res chain seq x y z
N MET A 1 -21.81 41.85 -16.09
CA MET A 1 -21.34 40.61 -15.42
C MET A 1 -21.46 40.89 -13.94
N ASP A 2 -22.55 40.45 -13.31
CA ASP A 2 -22.78 40.67 -11.89
C ASP A 2 -21.92 39.66 -11.10
N SER A 3 -20.92 40.17 -10.39
CA SER A 3 -20.06 39.37 -9.53
C SER A 3 -20.80 39.03 -8.23
N VAL A 4 -20.90 37.74 -7.89
CA VAL A 4 -21.45 37.30 -6.62
C VAL A 4 -20.33 37.23 -5.58
N PRO A 5 -20.46 37.89 -4.41
CA PRO A 5 -19.48 37.75 -3.34
C PRO A 5 -19.47 36.29 -2.85
N ALA A 6 -18.32 35.64 -2.99
CA ALA A 6 -18.08 34.28 -2.51
C ALA A 6 -17.05 34.32 -1.37
N VAL A 7 -17.28 33.50 -0.35
CA VAL A 7 -16.31 33.26 0.73
C VAL A 7 -15.76 31.86 0.54
N VAL A 8 -14.44 31.74 0.53
CA VAL A 8 -13.77 30.44 0.51
C VAL A 8 -13.74 29.93 1.93
N GLU A 9 -14.60 28.94 2.21
CA GLU A 9 -14.54 28.17 3.45
C GLU A 9 -13.69 26.92 3.20
N THR A 10 -12.58 26.79 3.93
CA THR A 10 -11.77 25.57 3.91
C THR A 10 -12.33 24.63 4.98
N GLY A 11 -13.17 23.69 4.55
CA GLY A 11 -13.69 22.65 5.44
C GLY A 11 -12.55 21.80 6.03
N ALA A 12 -12.75 21.26 7.23
CA ALA A 12 -11.82 20.31 7.85
C ALA A 12 -11.65 19.02 7.03
N HIS A 13 -12.60 18.74 6.13
CA HIS A 13 -12.57 17.64 5.18
C HIS A 13 -12.86 18.16 3.77
N PRO A 14 -12.15 17.66 2.75
CA PRO A 14 -12.49 17.96 1.37
C PRO A 14 -13.89 17.42 1.07
N VAL A 15 -14.73 18.26 0.48
CA VAL A 15 -16.06 17.92 0.00
C VAL A 15 -16.06 18.02 -1.51
N ASP A 16 -16.62 17.03 -2.21
CA ASP A 16 -16.66 17.00 -3.68
C ASP A 16 -17.62 18.03 -4.30
N PHE A 17 -18.14 18.95 -3.49
CA PHE A 17 -19.02 20.03 -3.94
C PHE A 17 -18.24 21.33 -4.01
N GLY A 18 -18.11 21.89 -5.22
CA GLY A 18 -17.28 23.07 -5.47
C GLY A 18 -17.92 24.40 -5.08
N VAL A 19 -19.24 24.46 -4.86
CA VAL A 19 -19.96 25.70 -4.52
C VAL A 19 -21.15 25.39 -3.62
N PHE A 20 -21.21 26.05 -2.46
CA PHE A 20 -22.40 26.07 -1.61
C PHE A 20 -23.10 27.41 -1.76
N VAL A 21 -24.41 27.38 -1.95
CA VAL A 21 -25.25 28.57 -2.06
C VAL A 21 -26.41 28.45 -1.07
N SER A 22 -26.70 29.50 -0.32
CA SER A 22 -27.86 29.50 0.56
C SER A 22 -29.17 29.45 -0.26
N PRO A 23 -30.23 28.81 0.25
CA PRO A 23 -31.51 28.72 -0.46
C PRO A 23 -32.06 30.10 -0.90
N GLN A 24 -31.91 31.10 -0.03
CA GLN A 24 -32.34 32.48 -0.30
C GLN A 24 -31.56 33.11 -1.47
N THR A 25 -30.25 32.84 -1.56
CA THR A 25 -29.42 33.32 -2.66
C THR A 25 -29.74 32.59 -3.96
N ALA A 26 -30.01 31.28 -3.92
CA ALA A 26 -30.43 30.52 -5.09
C ALA A 26 -31.74 31.08 -5.69
N VAL A 27 -32.73 31.36 -4.84
CA VAL A 27 -34.01 31.99 -5.26
C VAL A 27 -33.78 33.39 -5.85
N ARG A 28 -32.94 34.23 -5.21
CA ARG A 28 -32.63 35.58 -5.70
C ARG A 28 -31.96 35.54 -7.09
N LEU A 29 -31.17 34.50 -7.35
CA LEU A 29 -30.49 34.29 -8.63
C LEU A 29 -31.36 33.56 -9.68
N GLY A 30 -32.61 33.21 -9.34
CA GLY A 30 -33.49 32.47 -10.24
C GLY A 30 -33.04 31.03 -10.50
N LEU A 31 -32.21 30.46 -9.63
CA LEU A 31 -31.77 29.07 -9.72
C LEU A 31 -32.89 28.14 -9.26
N ALA A 32 -33.22 27.13 -10.06
CA ALA A 32 -34.13 26.07 -9.68
C ALA A 32 -33.46 25.20 -8.59
N VAL A 33 -34.11 25.09 -7.44
CA VAL A 33 -33.66 24.23 -6.33
C VAL A 33 -34.49 22.95 -6.35
N GLU A 34 -33.81 21.81 -6.50
CA GLU A 34 -34.43 20.50 -6.47
C GLU A 34 -33.77 19.64 -5.39
N PRO A 35 -34.54 18.97 -4.50
CA PRO A 35 -33.97 18.02 -3.55
C PRO A 35 -33.30 16.87 -4.29
N SER A 36 -31.99 16.69 -4.07
CA SER A 36 -31.19 15.67 -4.78
C SER A 36 -30.71 14.51 -3.90
N ILE A 37 -30.68 14.68 -2.58
CA ILE A 37 -30.15 13.68 -1.63
C ILE A 37 -31.05 13.59 -0.40
N VAL A 38 -31.32 12.36 0.05
CA VAL A 38 -31.96 12.07 1.34
C VAL A 38 -30.95 11.39 2.25
N LEU A 39 -30.69 11.98 3.41
CA LEU A 39 -29.82 11.44 4.45
C LEU A 39 -30.69 10.96 5.63
N ALA A 40 -30.47 9.72 6.07
CA ALA A 40 -31.16 9.13 7.21
C ALA A 40 -30.16 8.43 8.13
N PHE A 41 -30.35 8.58 9.44
CA PHE A 41 -29.55 7.91 10.45
C PHE A 41 -30.28 6.66 10.96
N LEU A 42 -29.58 5.53 10.96
CA LEU A 42 -30.12 4.25 11.44
C LEU A 42 -29.57 3.99 12.85
N SER A 43 -30.46 3.73 13.81
CA SER A 43 -30.07 3.38 15.19
C SER A 43 -29.58 1.93 15.32
N THR A 44 -29.86 1.09 14.34
CA THR A 44 -29.45 -0.32 14.27
C THR A 44 -28.96 -0.63 12.86
N PRO A 45 -28.00 -1.55 12.67
CA PRO A 45 -27.56 -1.98 11.34
C PRO A 45 -28.76 -2.39 10.49
N ALA A 46 -28.83 -1.85 9.28
CA ALA A 46 -29.91 -2.20 8.36
C ALA A 46 -29.76 -3.63 7.87
N THR A 47 -30.85 -4.38 7.91
CA THR A 47 -30.91 -5.72 7.33
C THR A 47 -30.93 -5.65 5.80
N SER A 48 -30.49 -6.73 5.13
CA SER A 48 -30.55 -6.83 3.66
C SER A 48 -31.96 -6.59 3.12
N ALA A 49 -32.98 -7.13 3.78
CA ALA A 49 -34.38 -6.91 3.41
C ALA A 49 -34.81 -5.44 3.48
N GLN A 50 -34.30 -4.67 4.46
CA GLN A 50 -34.59 -3.24 4.58
C GLN A 50 -33.87 -2.42 3.50
N LEU A 51 -32.62 -2.76 3.16
CA LEU A 51 -31.91 -2.13 2.03
C LEU A 51 -32.63 -2.40 0.72
N ASP A 52 -33.09 -3.64 0.49
CA ASP A 52 -33.77 -4.00 -0.75
C ASP A 52 -35.13 -3.32 -0.84
N ALA A 53 -35.88 -3.23 0.26
CA ALA A 53 -37.12 -2.44 0.31
C ALA A 53 -36.86 -0.95 0.03
N ALA A 54 -35.79 -0.37 0.58
CA ALA A 54 -35.41 1.02 0.33
C ALA A 54 -35.02 1.25 -1.14
N ARG A 55 -34.25 0.33 -1.75
CA ARG A 55 -33.93 0.36 -3.19
C ARG A 55 -35.19 0.30 -4.04
N GLN A 56 -36.11 -0.60 -3.73
CA GLN A 56 -37.37 -0.71 -4.46
C GLN A 56 -38.25 0.54 -4.33
N ALA A 57 -38.38 1.10 -3.12
CA ALA A 57 -39.10 2.35 -2.89
C ALA A 57 -38.49 3.51 -3.69
N THR A 58 -37.15 3.56 -3.74
CA THR A 58 -36.42 4.57 -4.50
C THR A 58 -36.70 4.44 -6.00
N LEU A 59 -36.68 3.22 -6.56
CA LEU A 59 -37.01 2.97 -7.97
C LEU A 59 -38.44 3.43 -8.32
N ALA A 60 -39.40 3.22 -7.41
CA ALA A 60 -40.79 3.64 -7.61
C ALA A 60 -40.96 5.17 -7.63
N VAL A 61 -40.11 5.90 -6.93
CA VAL A 61 -40.15 7.38 -6.90
C VAL A 61 -39.39 7.97 -8.09
N THR A 62 -38.16 7.53 -8.36
CA THR A 62 -37.30 8.16 -9.38
C THR A 62 -37.60 7.73 -10.81
N HIS A 63 -38.39 6.66 -11.00
CA HIS A 63 -38.71 6.08 -12.32
C HIS A 63 -37.47 5.78 -13.19
N SER A 64 -36.29 5.65 -12.56
CA SER A 64 -35.01 5.48 -13.21
C SER A 64 -34.35 4.17 -12.79
N PRO A 65 -33.58 3.53 -13.69
CA PRO A 65 -32.82 2.33 -13.35
C PRO A 65 -31.80 2.62 -12.23
N PRO A 66 -31.40 1.58 -11.47
CA PRO A 66 -30.54 1.71 -10.27
C PRO A 66 -29.13 2.29 -10.54
N SER A 67 -28.77 2.59 -11.79
CA SER A 67 -27.49 3.20 -12.14
C SER A 67 -27.40 4.69 -11.88
N ASN A 68 -28.52 5.42 -11.69
CA ASN A 68 -28.50 6.86 -11.40
C ASN A 68 -28.94 7.23 -9.98
N THR A 69 -29.53 6.28 -9.24
CA THR A 69 -29.99 6.49 -7.87
C THR A 69 -29.43 5.39 -6.98
N THR A 70 -28.40 5.73 -6.21
CA THR A 70 -27.68 4.78 -5.38
C THR A 70 -28.19 4.85 -3.94
N VAL A 71 -28.81 3.76 -3.46
CA VAL A 71 -29.01 3.56 -2.03
C VAL A 71 -27.73 2.95 -1.47
N SER A 72 -26.92 3.79 -0.83
CA SER A 72 -25.72 3.38 -0.10
C SER A 72 -25.98 3.43 1.39
N VAL A 73 -25.43 2.44 2.12
CA VAL A 73 -25.38 2.45 3.57
C VAL A 73 -23.91 2.43 3.97
N GLU A 74 -23.52 3.40 4.78
CA GLU A 74 -22.19 3.48 5.33
C GLU A 74 -22.09 2.48 6.51
N THR A 75 -21.47 1.33 6.26
CA THR A 75 -21.27 0.26 7.27
C THR A 75 -19.95 0.39 8.05
N GLY A 76 -19.18 1.45 7.80
CA GLY A 76 -17.85 1.60 8.37
C GLY A 76 -16.82 0.66 7.72
N PRO A 77 -15.57 0.65 8.22
CA PRO A 77 -14.50 -0.17 7.65
C PRO A 77 -14.85 -1.67 7.69
N THR A 78 -14.77 -2.35 6.53
CA THR A 78 -15.01 -3.79 6.44
C THR A 78 -13.74 -4.59 6.71
N ASP A 79 -13.89 -5.76 7.32
CA ASP A 79 -12.76 -6.66 7.62
C ASP A 79 -12.09 -7.23 6.36
N ASP A 80 -12.81 -7.31 5.24
CA ASP A 80 -12.30 -7.83 3.96
C ASP A 80 -11.11 -7.02 3.43
N THR A 81 -11.12 -5.70 3.66
CA THR A 81 -10.00 -4.82 3.30
C THR A 81 -8.73 -5.19 4.08
N ALA A 82 -8.86 -5.63 5.33
CA ALA A 82 -7.73 -6.07 6.13
C ALA A 82 -7.11 -7.36 5.58
N LEU A 83 -7.92 -8.35 5.17
CA LEU A 83 -7.43 -9.62 4.64
C LEU A 83 -6.66 -9.45 3.33
N ILE A 84 -7.16 -8.62 2.42
CA ILE A 84 -6.49 -8.29 1.15
C ILE A 84 -5.13 -7.62 1.42
N ALA A 85 -5.06 -6.70 2.38
CA ALA A 85 -3.81 -6.04 2.75
C ALA A 85 -2.76 -7.05 3.26
N TRP A 86 -3.16 -8.03 4.09
CA TRP A 86 -2.27 -9.10 4.56
C TRP A 86 -1.81 -10.03 3.43
N ALA A 87 -2.69 -10.35 2.47
CA ALA A 87 -2.33 -11.16 1.32
C ALA A 87 -1.31 -10.45 0.41
N LEU A 88 -1.50 -9.16 0.14
CA LEU A 88 -0.56 -8.35 -0.63
C LEU A 88 0.80 -8.25 0.07
N LEU A 89 0.80 -8.05 1.39
CA LEU A 89 2.01 -8.08 2.20
C LEU A 89 2.78 -9.40 2.03
N ALA A 90 2.09 -10.54 2.09
CA ALA A 90 2.71 -11.85 1.95
C ALA A 90 3.35 -12.05 0.57
N VAL A 91 2.65 -11.65 -0.50
CA VAL A 91 3.17 -11.74 -1.88
C VAL A 91 4.39 -10.83 -2.07
N ALA A 92 4.33 -9.59 -1.58
CA ALA A 92 5.45 -8.65 -1.66
C ALA A 92 6.69 -9.18 -0.91
N ALA A 93 6.50 -9.71 0.30
CA ALA A 93 7.56 -10.32 1.07
C ALA A 93 8.19 -11.51 0.33
N PHE A 94 7.37 -12.38 -0.27
CA PHE A 94 7.86 -13.52 -1.05
C PHE A 94 8.73 -13.08 -2.24
N ILE A 95 8.27 -12.10 -3.02
CA ILE A 95 9.02 -11.56 -4.17
C ILE A 95 10.36 -10.96 -3.72
N ALA A 96 10.35 -10.19 -2.64
CA ALA A 96 11.55 -9.58 -2.10
C ALA A 96 12.55 -10.62 -1.59
N ILE A 97 12.09 -11.68 -0.91
CA ILE A 97 12.95 -12.80 -0.49
C ILE A 97 13.55 -13.51 -1.70
N ALA A 98 12.75 -13.77 -2.74
CA ALA A 98 13.24 -14.42 -3.97
C ALA A 98 14.30 -13.56 -4.68
N SER A 99 14.05 -12.26 -4.81
CA SER A 99 15.00 -11.31 -5.39
C SER A 99 16.31 -11.24 -4.59
N ALA A 100 16.22 -11.14 -3.25
CA ALA A 100 17.39 -11.12 -2.38
C ALA A 100 18.19 -12.43 -2.48
N ALA A 101 17.53 -13.59 -2.54
CA ALA A 101 18.19 -14.87 -2.70
C ALA A 101 19.02 -14.94 -3.99
N VAL A 102 18.49 -14.41 -5.10
CA VAL A 102 19.21 -14.33 -6.39
C VAL A 102 20.42 -13.40 -6.27
N ALA A 103 20.24 -12.20 -5.73
CA ALA A 103 21.32 -11.22 -5.58
C ALA A 103 22.45 -11.74 -4.67
N ILE A 104 22.09 -12.35 -3.54
CA ILE A 104 23.04 -12.96 -2.60
C ILE A 104 23.73 -14.17 -3.23
N GLY A 105 23.00 -14.96 -4.02
CA GLY A 105 23.54 -16.08 -4.77
C GLY A 105 24.66 -15.65 -5.73
N LEU A 106 24.40 -14.61 -6.54
CA LEU A 106 25.37 -14.01 -7.46
C LEU A 106 26.58 -13.45 -6.70
N ALA A 107 26.33 -12.63 -5.68
CA ALA A 107 27.37 -12.07 -4.81
C ALA A 107 28.31 -13.13 -4.22
N ARG A 108 27.77 -14.27 -3.76
CA ARG A 108 28.58 -15.37 -3.23
C ARG A 108 29.36 -16.12 -4.30
N VAL A 109 28.92 -16.12 -5.55
CA VAL A 109 29.68 -16.71 -6.65
C VAL A 109 30.92 -15.86 -6.91
N ASP A 110 30.75 -14.54 -6.99
CA ASP A 110 31.86 -13.61 -7.25
C ASP A 110 32.86 -13.58 -6.08
N GLY A 111 32.36 -13.53 -4.84
CA GLY A 111 33.22 -13.45 -3.65
C GLY A 111 34.09 -14.69 -3.38
N ARG A 112 33.75 -15.86 -3.94
CA ARG A 112 34.59 -17.07 -3.78
C ARG A 112 35.94 -16.96 -4.46
N ALA A 113 36.05 -16.19 -5.55
CA ALA A 113 37.30 -15.94 -6.25
C ALA A 113 38.28 -15.13 -5.38
N ASP A 114 37.75 -14.11 -4.68
CA ASP A 114 38.53 -13.22 -3.81
C ASP A 114 38.90 -13.87 -2.47
N ASP A 115 37.99 -14.69 -1.93
CA ASP A 115 38.18 -15.43 -0.68
C ASP A 115 39.33 -16.45 -0.75
N ALA A 116 39.67 -16.96 -1.93
CA ALA A 116 40.82 -17.85 -2.13
C ALA A 116 42.15 -17.12 -1.91
N THR A 117 42.21 -15.85 -2.30
CA THR A 117 43.37 -14.97 -2.14
C THR A 117 43.49 -14.45 -0.71
N LEU A 118 42.36 -14.16 -0.05
CA LEU A 118 42.35 -13.72 1.36
C LEU A 118 42.54 -14.89 2.35
N ALA A 119 42.15 -16.12 1.99
CA ALA A 119 42.45 -17.31 2.78
C ALA A 119 43.95 -17.59 2.86
N SER A 120 44.72 -17.27 1.81
CA SER A 120 46.19 -17.39 1.85
C SER A 120 46.84 -16.34 2.76
N LEU A 121 46.10 -15.28 3.13
CA LEU A 121 46.51 -14.21 4.05
C LEU A 121 45.99 -14.39 5.50
N GLY A 122 45.21 -15.44 5.79
CA GLY A 122 44.81 -15.79 7.17
C GLY A 122 43.50 -15.17 7.69
N ALA A 123 42.59 -14.75 6.80
CA ALA A 123 41.32 -14.13 7.21
C ALA A 123 40.44 -15.05 8.07
N GLY A 124 40.07 -14.58 9.28
CA GLY A 124 39.26 -15.32 10.23
C GLY A 124 37.77 -15.45 9.85
N PRO A 125 37.05 -16.47 10.36
CA PRO A 125 35.65 -16.77 10.01
C PRO A 125 34.63 -15.71 10.48
N ARG A 126 35.04 -14.76 11.32
CA ARG A 126 34.19 -13.65 11.76
C ARG A 126 34.03 -12.59 10.67
N THR A 127 35.12 -12.23 10.00
CA THR A 127 35.12 -11.22 8.93
C THR A 127 34.21 -11.61 7.77
N ARG A 128 34.18 -12.91 7.42
CA ARG A 128 33.29 -13.45 6.37
C ARG A 128 31.80 -13.33 6.71
N ARG A 129 31.45 -13.50 7.99
CA ARG A 129 30.06 -13.34 8.46
C ARG A 129 29.62 -11.88 8.45
N ASP A 130 30.51 -10.98 8.86
CA ASP A 130 30.20 -9.55 8.94
C ASP A 130 30.06 -8.93 7.53
N ILE A 131 30.90 -9.34 6.57
CA ILE A 131 30.78 -8.91 5.17
C ILE A 131 29.45 -9.40 4.56
N ALA A 132 29.09 -10.66 4.78
CA ALA A 132 27.84 -11.22 4.27
C ALA A 132 26.59 -10.52 4.85
N PHE A 133 26.65 -10.14 6.14
CA PHE A 133 25.61 -9.35 6.78
C PHE A 133 25.49 -7.96 6.14
N TRP A 134 26.58 -7.21 6.04
CA TRP A 134 26.54 -5.86 5.48
C TRP A 134 26.13 -5.83 4.01
N GLN A 135 26.61 -6.78 3.21
CA GLN A 135 26.24 -6.87 1.80
C GLN A 135 24.74 -7.14 1.63
N SER A 136 24.19 -8.11 2.35
CA SER A 136 22.76 -8.40 2.29
C SER A 136 21.91 -7.26 2.85
N LEU A 137 22.34 -6.61 3.92
CA LEU A 137 21.67 -5.46 4.51
C LEU A 137 21.64 -4.27 3.55
N LEU A 138 22.75 -3.95 2.88
CA LEU A 138 22.82 -2.85 1.93
C LEU A 138 21.99 -3.11 0.68
N ILE A 139 22.08 -4.33 0.11
CA ILE A 139 21.30 -4.71 -1.08
C ILE A 139 19.79 -4.69 -0.76
N CYS A 140 19.38 -5.36 0.32
CA CYS A 140 17.97 -5.44 0.68
C CYS A 140 17.43 -4.11 1.20
N GLY A 141 18.23 -3.36 1.97
CA GLY A 141 17.86 -2.05 2.48
C GLY A 141 17.62 -1.05 1.36
N LEU A 142 18.53 -0.97 0.38
CA LEU A 142 18.37 -0.07 -0.75
C LEU A 142 17.17 -0.48 -1.62
N GLY A 143 17.01 -1.78 -1.88
CA GLY A 143 15.85 -2.31 -2.60
C GLY A 143 14.54 -2.01 -1.88
N ALA A 144 14.50 -2.13 -0.55
CA ALA A 144 13.33 -1.83 0.27
C ALA A 144 12.98 -0.35 0.24
N VAL A 145 13.96 0.56 0.35
CA VAL A 145 13.73 2.01 0.27
C VAL A 145 13.17 2.39 -1.10
N ILE A 146 13.80 1.92 -2.19
CA ILE A 146 13.35 2.24 -3.55
C ILE A 146 11.96 1.63 -3.82
N GLY A 147 11.76 0.36 -3.46
CA GLY A 147 10.48 -0.33 -3.67
C GLY A 147 9.34 0.31 -2.89
N THR A 148 9.61 0.73 -1.64
CA THR A 148 8.63 1.45 -0.82
C THR A 148 8.29 2.81 -1.43
N GLY A 149 9.30 3.58 -1.85
CA GLY A 149 9.09 4.87 -2.51
C GLY A 149 8.24 4.73 -3.78
N LEU A 150 8.59 3.81 -4.67
CA LEU A 150 7.85 3.57 -5.91
C LEU A 150 6.44 3.03 -5.68
N GLY A 151 6.23 2.18 -4.67
CA GLY A 151 4.92 1.63 -4.34
C GLY A 151 3.94 2.65 -3.76
N ILE A 152 4.46 3.69 -3.10
CA ILE A 152 3.63 4.76 -2.51
C ILE A 152 3.14 5.77 -3.57
N LEU A 153 3.87 5.96 -4.67
CA LEU A 153 3.52 6.92 -5.73
C LEU A 153 2.11 6.74 -6.31
N PRO A 154 1.68 5.55 -6.78
CA PRO A 154 0.33 5.37 -7.31
C PRO A 154 -0.75 5.54 -6.23
N ALA A 155 -0.43 5.31 -4.96
CA ALA A 155 -1.36 5.50 -3.87
C ALA A 155 -1.64 6.99 -3.59
N PHE A 156 -0.61 7.84 -3.64
CA PHE A 156 -0.79 9.30 -3.62
C PHE A 156 -1.50 9.82 -4.87
N ALA A 157 -1.31 9.17 -6.03
CA ALA A 157 -2.02 9.57 -7.24
C ALA A 157 -3.54 9.39 -7.13
N LEU A 158 -4.02 8.44 -6.32
CA LEU A 158 -5.44 8.25 -6.02
C LEU A 158 -6.02 9.31 -5.07
N GLU A 159 -5.17 10.10 -4.39
CA GLU A 159 -5.58 11.16 -3.47
C GLU A 159 -5.66 12.54 -4.18
N LEU A 160 -5.18 12.64 -5.42
CA LEU A 160 -5.27 13.85 -6.23
C LEU A 160 -6.73 14.18 -6.62
N PRO A 161 -7.05 15.46 -6.90
CA PRO A 161 -8.39 15.85 -7.34
C PRO A 161 -8.87 15.01 -8.54
N GLY A 162 -9.98 14.28 -8.36
CA GLY A 162 -10.51 13.33 -9.35
C GLY A 162 -10.23 11.84 -9.03
N GLY A 163 -9.54 11.56 -7.93
CA GLY A 163 -9.40 10.21 -7.38
C GLY A 163 -10.71 9.68 -6.79
N ILE A 164 -10.83 8.35 -6.73
CA ILE A 164 -12.07 7.64 -6.34
C ILE A 164 -12.18 7.33 -4.83
N SER A 165 -11.12 7.58 -4.05
CA SER A 165 -11.13 7.30 -2.61
C SER A 165 -10.00 8.04 -1.89
N PRO A 166 -10.24 8.59 -0.68
CA PRO A 166 -9.16 9.05 0.18
C PRO A 166 -8.25 7.87 0.53
N PHE A 167 -6.95 8.02 0.31
CA PHE A 167 -5.94 7.04 0.69
C PHE A 167 -5.34 7.43 2.05
N VAL A 168 -5.45 6.56 3.05
CA VAL A 168 -4.75 6.73 4.33
C VAL A 168 -3.58 5.73 4.34
N PRO A 169 -2.33 6.19 4.16
CA PRO A 169 -1.19 5.28 4.11
C PRO A 169 -1.03 4.55 5.44
N PRO A 170 -0.95 3.20 5.45
CA PRO A 170 -0.71 2.46 6.67
C PRO A 170 0.78 2.46 7.03
N TRP A 171 1.25 3.59 7.56
CA TRP A 171 2.67 3.84 7.87
C TRP A 171 3.31 2.74 8.71
N THR A 172 2.57 2.15 9.64
CA THR A 172 3.07 1.05 10.47
C THR A 172 3.41 -0.17 9.64
N GLN A 173 2.55 -0.59 8.72
CA GLN A 173 2.78 -1.77 7.88
C GLN A 173 3.92 -1.52 6.88
N ILE A 174 3.94 -0.31 6.29
CA ILE A 174 5.01 0.13 5.38
C ILE A 174 6.36 0.12 6.10
N ALA A 175 6.47 0.75 7.27
CA ALA A 175 7.70 0.80 8.04
C ALA A 175 8.14 -0.59 8.51
N THR A 176 7.17 -1.44 8.89
CA THR A 176 7.47 -2.82 9.32
C THR A 176 8.08 -3.61 8.18
N ILE A 177 7.52 -3.60 6.97
CA ILE A 177 8.14 -4.27 5.82
C ILE A 177 9.51 -3.66 5.51
N ALA A 178 9.56 -2.33 5.41
CA ALA A 178 10.74 -1.61 4.96
C ALA A 178 11.96 -1.84 5.86
N LEU A 179 11.76 -2.03 7.18
CA LEU A 179 12.83 -2.34 8.12
C LEU A 179 12.97 -3.82 8.48
N ALA A 180 11.87 -4.50 8.82
CA ALA A 180 11.94 -5.86 9.35
C ALA A 180 12.43 -6.84 8.28
N LEU A 181 12.08 -6.61 7.01
CA LEU A 181 12.47 -7.50 5.93
C LEU A 181 13.99 -7.45 5.63
N PRO A 182 14.62 -6.28 5.43
CA PRO A 182 16.08 -6.21 5.28
C PRO A 182 16.83 -6.77 6.49
N VAL A 183 16.36 -6.49 7.72
CA VAL A 183 16.99 -7.00 8.94
C VAL A 183 16.89 -8.52 9.03
N ALA A 184 15.72 -9.09 8.71
CA ALA A 184 15.51 -10.54 8.72
C ALA A 184 16.41 -11.24 7.67
N ILE A 185 16.52 -10.68 6.47
CA ILE A 185 17.37 -11.23 5.41
C ILE A 185 18.86 -11.12 5.79
N ALA A 186 19.27 -10.00 6.40
CA ALA A 186 20.64 -9.80 6.87
C ALA A 186 21.01 -10.80 7.98
N ALA A 187 20.12 -10.98 8.96
CA ALA A 187 20.29 -11.96 10.03
C ALA A 187 20.39 -13.39 9.49
N ALA A 188 19.53 -13.77 8.54
CA ALA A 188 19.59 -15.07 7.88
C ALA A 188 20.91 -15.27 7.13
N SER A 189 21.39 -14.24 6.42
CA SER A 189 22.64 -14.26 5.67
C SER A 189 23.86 -14.45 6.57
N TRP A 190 23.89 -13.76 7.72
CA TRP A 190 24.93 -13.90 8.75
C TRP A 190 24.98 -15.31 9.35
N LEU A 191 23.82 -15.89 9.67
CA LEU A 191 23.71 -17.26 10.18
C LEU A 191 24.22 -18.29 9.16
N LEU A 192 23.85 -18.14 7.89
CA LEU A 192 24.21 -19.06 6.80
C LEU A 192 25.68 -18.97 6.40
N ALA A 193 26.32 -17.80 6.52
CA ALA A 193 27.74 -17.61 6.20
C ALA A 193 28.71 -18.39 7.10
N GLY A 194 28.20 -18.95 8.21
CA GLY A 194 28.98 -19.73 9.17
C GLY A 194 29.13 -21.22 8.88
N ARG A 195 28.42 -21.76 7.89
CA ARG A 195 28.46 -23.21 7.61
C ARG A 195 29.70 -23.54 6.78
N PRO A 196 30.57 -24.46 7.22
CA PRO A 196 31.72 -24.88 6.43
C PRO A 196 31.21 -25.44 5.11
N ALA A 197 31.63 -24.84 4.00
CA ALA A 197 31.39 -25.40 2.68
C ALA A 197 32.07 -26.77 2.65
N THR A 198 31.29 -27.84 2.65
CA THR A 198 31.78 -29.18 2.35
C THR A 198 32.41 -29.11 0.96
N LEU A 199 33.74 -29.10 0.94
CA LEU A 199 34.57 -29.08 -0.26
C LEU A 199 34.11 -30.22 -1.18
N GLN A 200 33.40 -29.87 -2.26
CA GLN A 200 33.23 -30.80 -3.37
C GLN A 200 34.62 -31.00 -3.99
N ARG A 201 35.21 -32.14 -3.61
CA ARG A 201 36.48 -32.67 -4.08
C ARG A 201 36.51 -32.60 -5.61
N ARG A 202 37.48 -31.84 -6.12
CA ARG A 202 37.85 -31.74 -7.53
C ARG A 202 38.07 -33.16 -8.08
N ALA A 203 37.25 -33.58 -9.04
CA ALA A 203 37.65 -34.67 -9.93
C ALA A 203 38.66 -34.08 -10.92
N ALA A 204 39.94 -34.36 -10.68
CA ALA A 204 40.97 -34.15 -11.68
C ALA A 204 40.69 -35.13 -12.82
N VAL A 205 40.38 -34.61 -14.00
CA VAL A 205 40.38 -35.39 -15.24
C VAL A 205 41.82 -35.38 -15.73
N SER A 206 42.41 -36.57 -15.77
CA SER A 206 43.70 -36.91 -16.38
C SER A 206 43.65 -36.85 -17.90
#